data_AF-A0A1I6VSX3-F1
#
_entry.id   AF-A0A1I6VSX3-F1
#
_cell.length_a   1.000
_cell.length_b   1.000
_cell.length_c   1.000
_cell.angle_alpha   90.00
_cell.angle_beta   90.00
_cell.angle_gamma   90.00
#
_symmetry.space_group_name_H-M   'P 1'
#
loop_
_entity.id
_entity.type
_entity.pdbx_description
1 polymer ?
#
loop_
_entity_poly.entity_id
_entity_poly.type
_entity_poly.pdbx_seq_one_letter_code
_entity_poly.pdbx_strand_id
1 'polypeptide(L)'
;MKRINVTTDNLESEHICCAISDKKMARGVQQKKAWLQKRIEEGLVFKKLDVNGKVFIEYLPAESAWVPIIAPGYFCINCFWVSGRFKGKGHGAALLDECMQKSMVNTVLLLFQAKRSAHIYQMAAI
;
A
#
# COMPACT_ATOMS: atom_id res chain seq x y z
N MET A 1 -10.68 15.11 -0.78
CA MET A 1 -9.90 14.85 -2.01
C MET A 1 -10.30 13.50 -2.56
N LYS A 2 -10.34 13.35 -3.89
CA LYS A 2 -10.72 12.10 -4.56
C LYS A 2 -9.67 11.02 -4.32
N ARG A 3 -10.12 9.80 -4.03
CA ARG A 3 -9.30 8.57 -3.97
C ARG A 3 -9.55 7.76 -5.23
N ILE A 4 -8.53 7.07 -5.71
CA ILE A 4 -8.62 6.17 -6.84
C ILE A 4 -8.04 4.80 -6.47
N ASN A 5 -8.62 3.76 -7.03
CA ASN A 5 -8.04 2.43 -6.99
C ASN A 5 -7.17 2.25 -8.24
N VAL A 6 -5.95 1.76 -8.07
CA VAL A 6 -5.10 1.36 -9.18
C VAL A 6 -5.49 -0.05 -9.58
N THR A 7 -5.88 -0.20 -10.85
CA THR A 7 -6.27 -1.46 -11.48
C THR A 7 -5.34 -1.74 -12.65
N THR A 8 -5.39 -2.94 -13.20
CA THR A 8 -4.64 -3.29 -14.43
C THR A 8 -4.91 -2.32 -15.58
N ASP A 9 -6.13 -1.76 -15.65
CA ASP A 9 -6.58 -0.91 -16.77
C ASP A 9 -6.04 0.52 -16.69
N ASN A 10 -5.80 1.03 -15.47
CA ASN A 10 -5.31 2.40 -15.26
C ASN A 10 -3.86 2.46 -14.76
N LEU A 11 -3.22 1.31 -14.50
CA LEU A 11 -1.87 1.23 -13.96
C LEU A 11 -0.84 1.97 -14.82
N GLU A 12 -1.02 1.97 -16.14
CA GLU A 12 -0.08 2.66 -17.03
C GLU A 12 -0.22 4.18 -17.02
N SER A 13 -1.44 4.69 -16.94
CA SER A 13 -1.69 6.14 -16.89
C SER A 13 -1.46 6.72 -15.49
N GLU A 14 -1.63 5.92 -14.44
CA GLU A 14 -1.52 6.37 -13.07
C GLU A 14 -0.08 6.55 -12.59
N HIS A 15 0.14 7.63 -11.83
CA HIS A 15 1.41 7.86 -11.17
C HIS A 15 1.53 7.00 -9.89
N ILE A 16 2.51 6.09 -9.88
CA ILE A 16 2.84 5.25 -8.74
C ILE A 16 4.00 5.88 -7.97
N CYS A 17 3.68 6.44 -6.81
CA CYS A 17 4.46 7.47 -6.10
C CYS A 17 5.82 7.05 -5.49
N CYS A 18 6.31 5.84 -5.74
CA CYS A 18 7.64 5.42 -5.26
C CYS A 18 8.79 6.16 -5.97
N ALA A 19 8.54 6.82 -7.10
CA ALA A 19 9.56 7.53 -7.87
C ALA A 19 9.09 8.93 -8.27
N ILE A 20 9.45 9.92 -7.47
CA ILE A 20 9.28 11.32 -7.86
C ILE A 20 10.49 11.68 -8.76
N SER A 21 10.20 11.75 -10.06
CA SER A 21 10.81 12.67 -11.05
C SER A 21 12.33 12.63 -11.33
N ASP A 22 13.05 11.54 -11.11
CA ASP A 22 14.42 11.41 -11.65
C ASP A 22 14.43 10.41 -12.82
N LYS A 23 15.07 10.74 -13.95
CA LYS A 23 15.21 9.83 -15.11
C LYS A 23 15.86 8.50 -14.70
N LYS A 24 16.67 8.53 -13.64
CA LYS A 24 17.30 7.35 -13.01
C LYS A 24 16.28 6.37 -12.39
N MET A 25 15.08 6.83 -12.07
CA MET A 25 14.04 6.04 -11.41
C MET A 25 13.00 5.45 -12.37
N ALA A 26 13.04 5.78 -13.67
CA ALA A 26 12.07 5.28 -14.66
C ALA A 26 12.03 3.75 -14.71
N ARG A 27 13.19 3.08 -14.65
CA ARG A 27 13.27 1.61 -14.55
C ARG A 27 12.58 1.07 -13.31
N GLY A 28 12.75 1.73 -12.15
CA GLY A 28 12.12 1.33 -10.89
C GLY A 28 10.60 1.47 -10.94
N VAL A 29 10.08 2.49 -11.62
CA VAL A 29 8.63 2.65 -11.86
C VAL A 29 8.11 1.49 -12.70
N GLN A 30 8.77 1.19 -13.82
CA GLN A 30 8.36 0.10 -14.71
C GLN A 30 8.37 -1.25 -14.00
N GLN A 31 9.41 -1.52 -13.20
CA GLN A 31 9.48 -2.72 -12.37
C GLN A 31 8.36 -2.79 -11.33
N LYS A 32 8.03 -1.67 -10.66
CA LYS A 32 6.93 -1.63 -9.69
C LYS A 32 5.57 -1.80 -10.38
N LYS A 33 5.36 -1.22 -11.56
CA LYS A 33 4.14 -1.43 -12.36
C LYS A 33 4.01 -2.89 -12.76
N ALA A 34 5.03 -3.50 -13.34
CA ALA A 34 5.03 -4.92 -13.68
C ALA A 34 4.79 -5.83 -12.44
N TRP A 35 5.33 -5.44 -11.27
CA TRP A 35 5.05 -6.13 -10.01
C TRP A 35 3.59 -5.96 -9.57
N LEU A 36 3.07 -4.73 -9.59
CA LEU A 36 1.68 -4.42 -9.21
C LEU A 36 0.68 -5.16 -10.10
N GLN A 37 0.92 -5.23 -11.41
CA GLN A 37 0.05 -5.96 -12.34
C GLN A 37 -0.18 -7.40 -11.87
N LYS A 38 0.90 -8.13 -11.56
CA LYS A 38 0.82 -9.52 -11.07
C LYS A 38 0.16 -9.63 -9.70
N ARG A 39 0.43 -8.70 -8.79
CA ARG A 39 -0.11 -8.77 -7.43
C ARG A 39 -1.59 -8.38 -7.37
N ILE A 40 -2.04 -7.47 -8.23
CA ILE A 40 -3.46 -7.09 -8.33
C ILE A 40 -4.30 -8.33 -8.70
N GLU A 41 -3.80 -9.18 -9.60
CA GLU A 41 -4.43 -10.46 -9.95
C GLU A 41 -4.54 -11.43 -8.76
N GLU A 42 -3.63 -11.31 -7.77
CA GLU A 42 -3.64 -12.09 -6.53
C GLU A 42 -4.46 -11.43 -5.40
N GLY A 43 -5.17 -10.34 -5.68
CA GLY A 43 -6.02 -9.64 -4.71
C GLY A 43 -5.35 -8.47 -3.99
N LEU A 44 -4.18 -8.01 -4.44
CA LEU A 44 -3.57 -6.77 -3.96
C LEU A 44 -4.44 -5.57 -4.33
N VAL A 45 -4.78 -4.77 -3.33
CA VAL A 45 -5.42 -3.47 -3.50
C VAL A 45 -4.37 -2.38 -3.33
N PHE A 46 -4.22 -1.54 -4.36
CA PHE A 46 -3.41 -0.33 -4.29
C PHE A 46 -4.32 0.89 -4.45
N LYS A 47 -4.46 1.68 -3.38
CA LYS A 47 -5.34 2.84 -3.35
C LYS A 47 -4.58 4.11 -3.01
N LYS A 48 -4.78 5.16 -3.80
CA LYS A 48 -4.08 6.45 -3.66
C LYS A 48 -5.03 7.64 -3.70
N LEU A 49 -4.59 8.78 -3.20
CA LEU A 49 -5.22 10.05 -3.56
C LEU A 49 -4.92 10.39 -5.03
N ASP A 50 -5.88 11.05 -5.68
CA ASP A 50 -5.75 11.57 -7.04
C ASP A 50 -4.88 12.84 -7.06
N VAL A 51 -3.61 12.68 -6.71
CA VAL A 51 -2.61 13.74 -6.62
C VAL A 51 -1.23 13.22 -6.99
N ASN A 52 -0.37 14.12 -7.44
CA ASN A 52 1.06 13.85 -7.55
C ASN A 52 1.73 13.98 -6.17
N GLY A 53 1.69 12.90 -5.38
CA GLY A 53 2.27 12.86 -4.02
C GLY A 53 2.27 11.45 -3.43
N LYS A 54 3.02 11.24 -2.34
CA LYS A 54 3.05 9.96 -1.63
C LYS A 54 1.92 9.89 -0.60
N VAL A 55 0.72 9.59 -1.08
CA VAL A 55 -0.47 9.38 -0.24
C VAL A 55 -1.24 8.17 -0.75
N PHE A 56 -0.97 7.01 -0.17
CA PHE A 56 -1.50 5.73 -0.63
C PHE A 56 -1.44 4.64 0.45
N ILE A 57 -2.21 3.58 0.23
CA ILE A 57 -2.20 2.33 0.98
C ILE A 57 -2.17 1.16 0.00
N GLU A 58 -1.39 0.14 0.33
CA GLU A 58 -1.24 -1.11 -0.40
C GLU A 58 -1.46 -2.28 0.57
N TYR A 59 -2.43 -3.14 0.27
CA TYR A 59 -2.80 -4.27 1.13
C TYR A 59 -3.35 -5.45 0.34
N LEU A 60 -3.32 -6.64 0.92
CA LEU A 60 -3.83 -7.89 0.34
C LEU A 60 -4.31 -8.84 1.45
N PRO A 61 -5.08 -9.90 1.14
CA PRO A 61 -5.37 -10.96 2.10
C PRO A 61 -4.09 -11.47 2.76
N ALA A 62 -4.09 -11.64 4.08
CA ALA A 62 -2.92 -12.06 4.83
C ALA A 62 -2.42 -13.45 4.41
N GLU A 63 -3.31 -14.30 3.91
CA GLU A 63 -3.01 -15.62 3.34
C GLU A 63 -2.17 -15.53 2.06
N SER A 64 -2.25 -14.40 1.36
CA SER A 64 -1.46 -14.09 0.16
C SER A 64 -0.23 -13.23 0.46
N ALA A 65 0.01 -12.90 1.73
CA ALA A 65 1.12 -12.04 2.13
C ALA A 65 2.48 -12.72 1.88
N TRP A 66 3.46 -11.91 1.51
CA TRP A 66 4.84 -12.35 1.20
C TRP A 66 5.71 -12.54 2.45
N VAL A 67 5.08 -12.49 3.62
CA VAL A 67 5.72 -12.70 4.92
C VAL A 67 5.09 -13.93 5.59
N PRO A 68 5.82 -14.64 6.44
CA PRO A 68 5.30 -15.83 7.12
C PRO A 68 4.33 -15.41 8.24
N ILE A 69 3.11 -15.07 7.85
CA ILE A 69 2.01 -14.73 8.77
C ILE A 69 0.88 -15.75 8.59
N ILE A 70 0.27 -16.14 9.71
CA ILE A 70 -0.93 -16.98 9.72
C ILE A 70 -2.02 -16.16 10.39
N ALA A 71 -2.81 -15.47 9.57
CA ALA A 71 -3.86 -14.56 10.04
C ALA A 71 -5.07 -14.61 9.10
N PRO A 72 -5.82 -15.73 9.05
CA PRO A 72 -6.91 -15.89 8.12
C PRO A 72 -8.00 -14.83 8.32
N GLY A 73 -8.51 -14.26 7.22
CA GLY A 73 -9.54 -13.22 7.23
C GLY A 73 -9.04 -11.80 7.52
N TYR A 74 -7.74 -11.62 7.79
CA TYR A 74 -7.12 -10.30 7.95
C TYR A 74 -6.57 -9.79 6.61
N PHE A 75 -6.49 -8.47 6.48
CA PHE A 75 -5.62 -7.87 5.46
C PHE A 75 -4.23 -7.59 6.02
N CYS A 76 -3.22 -7.91 5.23
CA CYS A 76 -1.84 -7.49 5.43
C CYS A 76 -1.59 -6.19 4.65
N ILE A 77 -1.23 -5.13 5.36
CA ILE A 77 -0.83 -3.86 4.73
C ILE A 77 0.67 -3.92 4.44
N ASN A 78 1.02 -3.98 3.16
CA ASN A 78 2.41 -3.99 2.69
C ASN A 78 3.07 -2.62 2.79
N CYS A 79 2.33 -1.57 2.43
CA CYS A 79 2.89 -0.23 2.29
C CYS A 79 1.83 0.81 2.56
N PHE A 80 2.13 1.74 3.46
CA PHE A 80 1.22 2.82 3.83
C PHE A 80 1.99 4.12 4.03
N TRP A 81 1.65 5.14 3.25
CA TRP A 81 2.37 6.42 3.27
C TRP A 81 1.43 7.59 3.17
N VAL A 82 1.71 8.61 4.00
CA VAL A 82 1.20 9.97 3.86
C VAL A 82 2.37 10.92 4.09
N SER A 83 2.75 11.69 3.07
CA SER A 83 3.95 12.55 3.14
C SER A 83 3.73 14.01 2.72
N GLY A 84 4.71 14.85 3.02
CA GLY A 84 4.73 16.27 2.65
C GLY A 84 3.51 17.04 3.15
N ARG A 85 2.95 17.89 2.28
CA ARG A 85 1.80 18.77 2.55
C ARG A 85 0.49 18.05 2.88
N PHE A 86 0.46 16.71 2.83
CA PHE A 86 -0.72 15.90 3.07
C PHE A 86 -0.76 15.30 4.49
N LYS A 87 0.33 15.41 5.26
CA LYS A 87 0.38 14.99 6.67
C LYS A 87 -0.56 15.86 7.53
N GLY A 88 -1.11 15.27 8.58
CA GLY A 88 -1.97 15.98 9.55
C GLY A 88 -3.37 16.35 9.05
N LYS A 89 -3.78 15.86 7.86
CA LYS A 89 -5.06 16.21 7.21
C LYS A 89 -6.09 15.07 7.21
N GLY A 90 -5.89 14.03 8.02
CA GLY A 90 -6.80 12.87 8.09
C GLY A 90 -6.79 11.92 6.89
N HIS A 91 -5.95 12.15 5.86
CA HIS A 91 -5.90 11.30 4.67
C HIS A 91 -5.46 9.86 4.96
N GLY A 92 -4.55 9.68 5.93
CA GLY A 92 -4.11 8.35 6.34
C GLY A 92 -5.23 7.58 7.02
N ALA A 93 -5.88 8.18 8.02
CA ALA A 93 -7.03 7.59 8.70
C ALA A 93 -8.11 7.19 7.69
N ALA A 94 -8.49 8.08 6.77
CA ALA A 94 -9.50 7.77 5.75
C ALA A 94 -9.12 6.61 4.81
N LEU A 95 -7.83 6.41 4.51
CA LEU A 95 -7.36 5.26 3.71
C LEU A 95 -7.40 3.96 4.53
N LEU A 96 -7.06 4.03 5.81
CA LEU A 96 -7.08 2.88 6.72
C LEU A 96 -8.52 2.44 7.02
N ASP A 97 -9.42 3.40 7.30
CA ASP A 97 -10.83 3.13 7.56
C ASP A 97 -11.49 2.40 6.38
N GLU A 98 -11.20 2.83 5.14
CA GLU A 98 -11.71 2.18 3.93
C GLU A 98 -11.15 0.75 3.74
N CYS A 99 -9.91 0.51 4.16
CA CYS A 99 -9.31 -0.83 4.18
C CYS A 99 -10.01 -1.71 5.23
N MET A 100 -10.21 -1.20 6.45
CA MET A 100 -10.87 -1.91 7.55
C MET A 100 -12.32 -2.25 7.23
N GLN A 101 -13.07 -1.35 6.58
CA GLN A 101 -14.45 -1.61 6.13
C GLN A 101 -14.57 -2.75 5.12
N LYS A 102 -13.47 -3.10 4.42
CA LYS A 102 -13.43 -4.24 3.50
C LYS A 102 -12.93 -5.52 4.16
N SER A 103 -12.31 -5.42 5.34
CA SER A 103 -11.78 -6.57 6.08
C SER A 103 -12.94 -7.37 6.66
N MET A 104 -12.85 -8.71 6.64
CA MET A 104 -13.88 -9.56 7.25
C MET A 104 -13.87 -9.45 8.78
N VAL A 105 -12.75 -9.03 9.36
CA VAL A 105 -12.54 -9.02 10.81
C VAL A 105 -12.53 -7.60 11.42
N ASN A 106 -12.89 -6.55 10.66
CA ASN A 106 -12.81 -5.14 11.08
C ASN A 106 -11.42 -4.72 11.66
N THR A 107 -10.39 -5.53 11.44
CA THR A 107 -9.03 -5.37 11.93
C THR A 107 -8.06 -5.66 10.79
N VAL A 108 -6.88 -5.04 10.82
CA VAL A 108 -5.86 -5.20 9.79
C VAL A 108 -4.50 -5.42 10.43
N LEU A 109 -3.63 -6.18 9.76
CA LEU A 109 -2.26 -6.37 10.18
C LEU A 109 -1.36 -5.36 9.50
N LEU A 110 -0.80 -4.44 10.28
CA LEU A 110 0.19 -3.47 9.82
C LEU A 110 1.59 -3.99 10.10
N LEU A 111 2.31 -4.34 9.03
CA LEU A 111 3.72 -4.69 9.15
C LEU A 111 4.55 -3.42 9.05
N PHE A 112 4.99 -2.91 10.19
CA PHE A 112 6.04 -1.89 10.21
C PHE A 112 7.37 -2.54 9.83
N GLN A 113 7.81 -2.30 8.60
CA GLN A 113 9.22 -2.43 8.27
C GLN A 113 9.95 -1.30 9.01
N ALA A 114 10.37 -1.55 10.25
CA ALA A 114 11.31 -0.68 10.94
C ALA A 114 12.53 -0.52 10.01
N LYS A 115 12.98 0.72 9.78
CA LYS A 115 14.30 0.96 9.18
C LYS A 115 15.30 0.18 10.04
N ARG A 116 15.83 -0.93 9.51
CA ARG A 116 16.72 -1.83 10.25
C ARG A 116 17.84 -1.04 10.92
N SER A 117 17.88 -1.09 12.26
CA SER A 117 19.06 -1.70 12.87
C SER A 117 18.70 -3.17 13.10
N ALA A 118 19.64 -4.07 12.86
CA ALA A 118 19.39 -5.50 12.77
C ALA A 118 18.69 -6.07 14.01
N HIS A 119 17.71 -6.94 13.78
CA HIS A 119 16.99 -7.77 14.75
C HIS A 119 15.89 -7.09 15.58
N ILE A 120 14.64 -7.33 15.16
CA ILE A 120 13.42 -7.66 15.93
C ILE A 120 12.23 -7.32 15.03
N TYR A 121 11.46 -8.32 14.58
CA TYR A 121 10.16 -8.11 13.95
C TYR A 121 9.11 -8.12 15.05
N GLN A 122 8.66 -6.94 15.48
CA GLN A 122 7.51 -6.85 16.37
C GLN A 122 6.28 -6.57 15.51
N MET A 123 5.43 -7.58 15.37
CA MET A 123 4.11 -7.47 14.74
C MET A 123 3.19 -6.76 15.74
N ALA A 124 2.59 -5.64 15.32
CA ALA A 124 1.49 -5.02 16.06
C ALA A 124 0.21 -5.23 15.26
N ALA A 125 -0.75 -5.95 15.83
CA ALA A 125 -2.14 -5.88 15.40
C ALA A 125 -2.70 -4.56 15.93
N ILE A 126 -3.34 -3.76 15.06
CA ILE A 126 -3.97 -2.48 15.39
C ILE A 126 -5.46 -2.61 15.13
#